data_AF-E9HHI1-F1
#
_entry.id   AF-E9HHI1-F1
#
_cell.length_a   1.000
_cell.length_b   1.000
_cell.length_c   1.000
_cell.angle_alpha   90.00
_cell.angle_beta   90.00
_cell.angle_gamma   90.00
#
_symmetry.space_group_name_H-M   'P 1'
#
loop_
_entity.id
_entity.type
_entity.pdbx_description
1 polymer ?
#
loop_
_entity_poly.entity_id
_entity_poly.type
_entity_poly.pdbx_seq_one_letter_code
_entity_poly.pdbx_strand_id
1 'polypeptide(L)'
;MKKLIAGSWTSGSFDLDKFGKGLLLFRNAPIAGGASPSQVVFDRPTRDLIPAHRRSFAPEWQKAAGILEKRALRAKELRTFHYNRTTRPLPALRVGDNVVIQHHRSKRWTTPGVIVEVGAFRDYLVKTPAGRLFRRNRRFLRLHSPTAVPHSPSPAPNSVHPPVSSSSPTTAAPPVPAAPADTSPAGPRRSTRLAAKKP
;
A
#
# COMPACT_ATOMS: atom_id res chain seq x y z
N MET A 1 -15.71 -14.71 10.02
CA MET A 1 -16.59 -14.05 11.02
C MET A 1 -17.62 -13.09 10.42
N LYS A 2 -17.26 -11.98 9.75
CA LYS A 2 -18.29 -11.03 9.21
C LYS A 2 -19.38 -11.69 8.35
N LYS A 3 -18.99 -12.61 7.45
CA LYS A 3 -19.93 -13.39 6.63
C LYS A 3 -20.83 -14.32 7.46
N LEU A 4 -20.30 -14.86 8.57
CA LEU A 4 -21.05 -15.72 9.48
C LEU A 4 -22.12 -14.90 10.19
N ILE A 5 -21.74 -13.75 10.75
CA ILE A 5 -22.66 -12.81 11.39
C ILE A 5 -23.75 -12.41 10.39
N ALA A 6 -23.38 -12.01 9.17
CA ALA A 6 -24.34 -11.64 8.12
C ALA A 6 -25.30 -12.79 7.76
N GLY A 7 -24.79 -14.02 7.63
CA GLY A 7 -25.61 -15.20 7.31
C GLY A 7 -26.53 -15.67 8.44
N SER A 8 -26.29 -15.21 9.67
CA SER A 8 -27.13 -15.48 10.85
C SER A 8 -28.32 -14.54 10.98
N TRP A 9 -28.43 -13.50 10.15
CA TRP A 9 -29.64 -12.70 10.07
C TRP A 9 -30.69 -13.43 9.22
N THR A 10 -31.89 -13.60 9.77
CA THR A 10 -33.04 -14.20 9.07
C THR A 10 -34.24 -13.29 9.31
N SER A 11 -34.87 -12.78 8.25
CA SER A 11 -36.09 -11.95 8.32
C SER A 11 -36.02 -10.77 9.31
N GLY A 12 -34.86 -10.13 9.44
CA GLY A 12 -34.66 -8.96 10.31
C GLY A 12 -34.31 -9.27 11.76
N SER A 13 -34.30 -10.53 12.19
CA SER A 13 -33.83 -10.95 13.50
C SER A 13 -32.50 -11.71 13.42
N PHE A 14 -31.74 -11.67 14.52
CA PHE A 14 -30.48 -12.41 14.63
C PHE A 14 -30.74 -13.80 15.21
N ASP A 15 -30.43 -14.84 14.43
CA ASP A 15 -30.56 -16.23 14.84
C ASP A 15 -29.27 -16.70 15.55
N LEU A 16 -29.35 -16.76 16.88
CA LEU A 16 -28.23 -17.16 17.74
C LEU A 16 -27.84 -18.62 17.53
N ASP A 17 -28.81 -19.51 17.29
CA ASP A 17 -28.55 -20.93 17.11
C ASP A 17 -27.82 -21.18 15.80
N LYS A 18 -28.28 -20.53 14.73
CA LYS A 18 -27.61 -20.58 13.42
C LYS A 18 -26.20 -20.01 13.50
N PHE A 19 -26.01 -18.92 14.24
CA PHE A 19 -24.68 -18.38 14.51
C PHE A 19 -23.79 -19.36 15.28
N GLY A 20 -24.28 -19.95 16.36
CA GLY A 20 -23.55 -20.93 17.17
C GLY A 20 -23.12 -22.15 16.35
N LYS A 21 -24.06 -22.73 15.60
CA LYS A 21 -23.84 -23.85 14.67
C LYS A 21 -22.78 -23.51 13.61
N GLY A 22 -22.92 -22.35 12.98
CA GLY A 22 -21.97 -21.89 11.98
C GLY A 22 -20.58 -21.60 12.56
N LEU A 23 -20.50 -21.12 13.80
CA LEU A 23 -19.24 -20.83 14.48
C LEU A 23 -18.51 -22.12 14.84
N LEU A 24 -19.23 -23.14 15.30
CA LEU A 24 -18.69 -24.47 15.56
C LEU A 24 -18.06 -25.07 14.30
N LEU A 25 -18.79 -25.02 13.17
CA LEU A 25 -18.27 -25.51 11.89
C LEU A 25 -17.05 -24.71 11.41
N PHE A 26 -17.08 -23.37 11.53
CA PHE A 26 -15.95 -22.53 11.16
C PHE A 26 -14.68 -22.84 11.97
N ARG A 27 -14.81 -23.20 13.25
CA ARG A 27 -13.68 -23.59 14.10
C ARG A 27 -13.10 -24.96 13.73
N ASN A 28 -13.93 -25.86 13.20
CA ASN A 28 -13.48 -27.18 12.75
C ASN A 28 -12.97 -27.20 11.31
N ALA A 29 -13.25 -26.18 10.50
CA ALA A 29 -12.80 -26.10 9.12
C ALA A 29 -11.28 -25.85 9.02
N PRO A 30 -10.53 -26.67 8.25
CA PRO A 30 -9.10 -26.47 8.05
C PRO A 30 -8.81 -25.21 7.23
N ILE A 31 -7.77 -24.45 7.61
CA ILE A 31 -7.41 -23.20 6.94
C ILE A 31 -6.33 -23.48 5.89
N ALA A 32 -6.68 -23.34 4.61
CA ALA A 32 -5.73 -23.39 3.48
C ALA A 32 -4.79 -24.62 3.50
N GLY A 33 -5.30 -25.79 3.93
CA GLY A 33 -4.54 -27.04 4.00
C GLY A 33 -3.75 -27.27 5.29
N GLY A 34 -3.82 -26.34 6.26
CA GLY A 34 -3.29 -26.50 7.62
C GLY A 34 -4.34 -27.01 8.61
N ALA A 35 -3.98 -26.98 9.90
CA ALA A 35 -4.85 -27.36 11.01
C ALA A 35 -6.07 -26.41 11.13
N SER A 36 -7.19 -26.94 11.62
CA SER A 36 -8.35 -26.10 11.97
C SER A 36 -8.10 -25.35 13.28
N PRO A 37 -8.80 -24.23 13.54
CA PRO A 37 -8.70 -23.52 14.81
C PRO A 37 -8.88 -24.42 16.05
N SER A 38 -9.83 -25.35 16.02
CA SER A 38 -10.02 -26.33 17.11
C SER A 38 -8.79 -27.22 17.29
N GLN A 39 -8.19 -27.68 16.19
CA GLN A 39 -6.97 -28.50 16.24
C GLN A 39 -5.75 -27.72 16.72
N VAL A 40 -5.64 -26.43 16.44
CA VAL A 40 -4.51 -25.61 16.91
C VAL A 40 -4.58 -25.40 18.43
N VAL A 41 -5.78 -25.32 19.00
CA VAL A 41 -5.97 -25.02 20.43
C VAL A 41 -6.09 -26.28 21.27
N PHE A 42 -6.76 -27.32 20.75
CA PHE A 42 -7.10 -28.53 21.50
C PHE A 42 -6.40 -29.79 20.98
N ASP A 43 -5.52 -29.66 19.98
CA ASP A 43 -4.83 -30.76 19.30
C ASP A 43 -5.75 -31.86 18.74
N ARG A 44 -7.04 -31.56 18.59
CA ARG A 44 -8.06 -32.48 18.05
C ARG A 44 -9.19 -31.73 17.35
N PRO A 45 -9.86 -32.34 16.35
CA PRO A 45 -11.11 -31.81 15.84
C PRO A 45 -12.23 -31.98 16.86
N THR A 46 -13.07 -30.95 17.02
CA THR A 46 -14.27 -31.00 17.87
C THR A 46 -15.42 -31.62 17.07
N ARG A 47 -16.42 -32.21 17.73
CA ARG A 47 -17.65 -32.64 17.06
C ARG A 47 -18.45 -31.44 16.58
N ASP A 48 -18.88 -31.48 15.32
CA ASP A 48 -19.80 -30.53 14.70
C ASP A 48 -21.13 -31.21 14.32
N LEU A 49 -22.01 -30.46 13.67
CA LEU A 49 -23.33 -30.95 13.23
C LEU A 49 -23.28 -31.76 11.93
N ILE A 50 -22.10 -31.86 11.30
CA ILE A 50 -21.95 -32.64 10.09
C ILE A 50 -21.77 -34.11 10.49
N PRO A 51 -22.50 -35.05 9.86
CA PRO A 51 -22.27 -36.47 10.09
C PRO A 51 -20.81 -36.83 9.81
N ALA A 52 -20.10 -37.27 10.83
CA ALA A 52 -18.71 -37.69 10.74
C ALA A 52 -18.55 -39.08 11.36
N HIS A 53 -17.80 -39.94 10.69
CA HIS A 53 -17.53 -41.28 11.19
C HIS A 53 -16.72 -41.21 12.49
N ARG A 54 -17.02 -42.07 13.48
CA ARG A 54 -16.39 -42.03 14.81
C ARG A 54 -14.86 -42.15 14.72
N ARG A 55 -14.35 -42.94 13.78
CA ARG A 55 -12.90 -43.12 13.55
C ARG A 55 -12.19 -41.85 13.08
N SER A 56 -12.88 -40.89 12.47
CA SER A 56 -12.28 -39.64 12.00
C SER A 56 -11.72 -38.77 13.14
N PHE A 57 -12.19 -38.99 14.37
CA PHE A 57 -11.72 -38.32 15.57
C PHE A 57 -10.61 -39.08 16.30
N ALA A 58 -10.34 -40.34 15.91
CA ALA A 58 -9.30 -41.14 16.55
C ALA A 58 -7.91 -40.56 16.26
N PRO A 59 -6.97 -40.61 17.22
CA PRO A 59 -5.65 -39.98 17.10
C PRO A 59 -4.84 -40.52 15.89
N GLU A 60 -5.01 -41.80 15.56
CA GLU A 60 -4.37 -42.44 14.39
C GLU A 60 -4.74 -41.79 13.06
N TRP A 61 -5.95 -41.22 12.97
CA TRP A 61 -6.48 -40.59 11.75
C TRP A 61 -6.24 -39.08 11.72
N GLN A 62 -5.69 -38.52 12.80
CA GLN A 62 -5.27 -37.13 12.85
C GLN A 62 -3.86 -37.04 12.26
N LYS A 63 -3.71 -36.27 11.18
CA LYS A 63 -2.39 -36.01 10.60
C LYS A 63 -1.50 -35.41 11.68
N ALA A 64 -0.27 -35.93 11.79
CA ALA A 64 0.74 -35.37 12.69
C ALA A 64 0.81 -33.84 12.50
N ALA A 65 0.76 -33.09 13.59
CA ALA A 65 0.71 -31.63 13.59
C ALA A 65 1.79 -31.01 12.68
N GLY A 66 2.99 -31.59 12.66
CA GLY A 66 4.09 -31.16 11.78
C GLY A 66 3.80 -31.23 10.28
N ILE A 67 2.96 -32.17 9.81
CA ILE A 67 2.54 -32.21 8.39
C ILE A 67 1.60 -31.05 8.06
N LEU A 68 0.67 -30.75 8.96
CA LEU A 68 -0.28 -29.65 8.80
C LEU A 68 0.45 -28.31 8.86
N GLU A 69 1.42 -28.16 9.76
CA GLU A 69 2.26 -26.97 9.85
C GLU A 69 3.07 -26.73 8.57
N LYS A 70 3.76 -27.76 8.06
CA LYS A 70 4.50 -27.67 6.78
C LYS A 70 3.59 -27.26 5.62
N ARG A 71 2.36 -27.78 5.56
CA ARG A 71 1.37 -27.37 4.54
C ARG A 71 0.93 -25.92 4.72
N ALA A 72 0.68 -25.49 5.96
CA ALA A 72 0.31 -24.11 6.26
C ALA A 72 1.41 -23.12 5.89
N LEU A 73 2.68 -23.44 6.18
CA LEU A 73 3.85 -22.65 5.81
C LEU A 73 3.95 -22.52 4.28
N ARG A 74 3.90 -23.63 3.54
CA ARG A 74 3.89 -23.59 2.07
C ARG A 74 2.76 -22.75 1.50
N ALA A 75 1.54 -22.89 2.04
CA ALA A 75 0.40 -22.10 1.60
C ALA A 75 0.58 -20.59 1.89
N LYS A 76 1.22 -20.25 3.03
CA LYS A 76 1.57 -18.86 3.39
C LYS A 76 2.63 -18.30 2.44
N GLU A 77 3.68 -19.05 2.16
CA GLU A 77 4.75 -18.68 1.23
C GLU A 77 4.21 -18.44 -0.17
N LEU A 78 3.41 -19.38 -0.70
CA LEU A 78 2.82 -19.27 -2.03
C LEU A 78 1.89 -18.05 -2.13
N ARG A 79 1.08 -17.81 -1.10
CA ARG A 79 0.23 -16.61 -1.02
C ARG A 79 1.07 -15.33 -1.01
N THR A 80 2.15 -15.32 -0.24
CA THR A 80 3.06 -14.17 -0.12
C THR A 80 3.76 -13.91 -1.46
N PHE A 81 4.24 -14.97 -2.12
CA PHE A 81 4.87 -14.89 -3.44
C PHE A 81 3.92 -14.30 -4.48
N HIS A 82 2.71 -14.87 -4.62
CA HIS A 82 1.73 -14.37 -5.60
C HIS A 82 1.28 -12.94 -5.31
N TYR A 83 1.13 -12.58 -4.03
CA TYR A 83 0.78 -11.21 -3.64
C TYR A 83 1.90 -10.20 -3.93
N ASN A 84 3.16 -10.57 -3.64
CA ASN A 84 4.30 -9.69 -3.83
C ASN A 84 4.78 -9.62 -5.28
N ARG A 85 4.48 -10.61 -6.13
CA ARG A 85 4.96 -10.71 -7.53
C ARG A 85 4.71 -9.45 -8.37
N THR A 86 3.58 -8.78 -8.18
CA THR A 86 3.21 -7.58 -8.95
C THR A 86 3.48 -6.27 -8.20
N THR A 87 3.97 -6.34 -6.96
CA THR A 87 4.13 -5.19 -6.09
C THR A 87 5.52 -4.58 -6.24
N ARG A 88 5.61 -3.24 -6.21
CA ARG A 88 6.89 -2.50 -6.16
C ARG A 88 7.09 -1.89 -4.77
N PRO A 89 8.30 -1.95 -4.19
CA PRO A 89 8.57 -1.29 -2.91
C PRO A 89 8.49 0.24 -3.08
N LEU A 90 7.89 0.91 -2.09
CA LEU A 90 7.87 2.38 -2.04
C LEU A 90 9.18 2.87 -1.37
N PRO A 91 9.77 3.98 -1.83
CA PRO A 91 10.99 4.56 -1.23
C PRO A 91 10.78 4.88 0.24
N ALA A 92 11.74 4.55 1.10
CA ALA A 92 11.68 4.94 2.52
C ALA A 92 11.67 6.47 2.65
N LEU A 93 11.01 6.96 3.69
CA LEU A 93 10.98 8.39 4.02
C LEU A 93 11.85 8.63 5.25
N ARG A 94 12.37 9.84 5.39
CA ARG A 94 13.25 10.25 6.49
C ARG A 94 12.52 11.19 7.44
N VAL A 95 13.02 11.26 8.67
CA VAL A 95 12.57 12.27 9.62
C VAL A 95 12.83 13.66 9.03
N GLY A 96 11.84 14.55 9.13
CA GLY A 96 11.88 15.88 8.53
C GLY A 96 11.25 15.97 7.13
N ASP A 97 10.96 14.85 6.46
CA ASP A 97 10.33 14.89 5.13
C ASP A 97 8.92 15.48 5.21
N ASN A 98 8.64 16.41 4.29
CA ASN A 98 7.29 16.93 4.05
C ASN A 98 6.46 15.89 3.30
N VAL A 99 5.32 15.52 3.86
CA VAL A 99 4.43 14.51 3.30
C VAL A 99 2.98 14.95 3.27
N VAL A 100 2.21 14.37 2.36
CA VAL A 100 0.75 14.44 2.39
C VAL A 100 0.19 13.09 2.82
N ILE A 101 -0.75 13.11 3.75
CA ILE A 101 -1.49 11.96 4.26
C ILE A 101 -2.74 11.74 3.41
N GLN A 102 -2.98 10.48 3.04
CA GLN A 102 -4.20 10.09 2.35
C GLN A 102 -5.40 10.04 3.31
N HIS A 103 -6.48 10.73 2.96
CA HIS A 103 -7.72 10.70 3.71
C HIS A 103 -8.42 9.34 3.57
N HIS A 104 -8.90 8.76 4.68
CA HIS A 104 -9.34 7.36 4.72
C HIS A 104 -10.64 7.09 3.93
N ARG A 105 -11.59 8.04 3.89
CA ARG A 105 -12.86 7.94 3.15
C ARG A 105 -12.69 8.35 1.69
N SER A 106 -12.33 9.61 1.45
CA SER A 106 -12.23 10.19 0.09
C SER A 106 -11.02 9.71 -0.72
N LYS A 107 -10.03 9.06 -0.09
CA LYS A 107 -8.77 8.60 -0.72
C LYS A 107 -7.94 9.72 -1.37
N ARG A 108 -8.29 10.99 -1.12
CA ARG A 108 -7.54 12.16 -1.59
C ARG A 108 -6.32 12.41 -0.71
N TRP A 109 -5.29 12.98 -1.31
CA TRP A 109 -4.08 13.44 -0.61
C TRP A 109 -4.33 14.87 -0.18
N THR A 110 -4.70 15.08 1.10
CA THR A 110 -5.25 16.37 1.53
C THR A 110 -4.56 16.93 2.76
N THR A 111 -4.16 16.08 3.71
CA THR A 111 -3.60 16.56 4.98
C THR A 111 -2.08 16.63 4.90
N PRO A 112 -1.46 17.81 4.88
CA PRO A 112 -0.01 17.92 4.93
C PRO A 112 0.51 17.54 6.33
N GLY A 113 1.77 17.14 6.41
CA GLY A 113 2.46 16.92 7.67
C GLY A 113 3.94 16.63 7.46
N VAL A 114 4.69 16.61 8.55
CA VAL A 114 6.13 16.35 8.58
C VAL A 114 6.39 15.05 9.34
N ILE A 115 7.28 14.22 8.85
CA ILE A 115 7.66 12.99 9.54
C ILE A 115 8.48 13.33 10.78
N VAL A 116 8.04 12.84 11.93
CA VAL A 116 8.72 12.99 13.22
C VAL A 116 9.53 11.75 13.56
N GLU A 117 9.01 10.57 13.23
CA GLU A 117 9.62 9.29 13.61
C GLU A 117 9.36 8.24 12.53
N VAL A 118 10.36 7.38 12.31
CA VAL A 118 10.26 6.19 11.44
C VAL A 118 10.23 4.96 12.35
N GLY A 119 9.13 4.22 12.32
CA GLY A 119 8.96 2.98 13.08
C GLY A 119 9.52 1.75 12.36
N ALA A 120 9.52 0.60 13.06
CA ALA A 120 10.14 -0.63 12.59
C ALA A 120 9.50 -1.26 11.34
N PHE A 121 8.17 -1.11 11.14
CA PHE A 121 7.43 -1.88 10.14
C PHE A 121 6.68 -1.01 9.12
N ARG A 122 7.40 -0.22 8.31
CA ARG A 122 6.84 0.72 7.32
C ARG A 122 5.83 1.71 7.93
N ASP A 123 5.90 1.92 9.24
CA ASP A 123 5.03 2.80 9.99
C ASP A 123 5.78 4.09 10.31
N TYR A 124 5.08 5.22 10.23
CA TYR A 124 5.65 6.55 10.36
C TYR A 124 4.78 7.38 11.28
N LEU A 125 5.40 8.18 12.14
CA LEU A 125 4.72 9.20 12.93
C LEU A 125 4.82 10.54 12.19
N VAL A 126 3.67 11.14 11.91
CA VAL A 126 3.56 12.38 11.13
C VAL A 126 2.89 13.46 11.94
N LYS A 127 3.51 14.64 12.04
CA LYS A 127 2.94 15.84 12.68
C LYS A 127 2.28 16.72 11.64
N THR A 128 0.98 16.95 11.79
CA THR A 128 0.22 17.91 10.98
C THR A 128 0.56 19.35 11.43
N PRO A 129 0.43 20.38 10.57
CA PRO A 129 0.59 21.78 10.97
C PRO A 129 -0.30 22.19 12.15
N ALA A 130 -1.48 21.58 12.29
CA ALA A 130 -2.37 21.76 13.44
C ALA A 130 -1.87 21.09 14.74
N GLY A 131 -0.63 20.60 14.80
CA GLY A 131 0.00 19.99 15.97
C GLY A 131 -0.36 18.52 16.23
N ARG A 132 -1.35 17.95 15.54
CA ARG A 132 -1.77 16.55 15.72
C ARG A 132 -0.73 15.57 15.19
N LEU A 133 -0.50 14.49 15.93
CA LEU A 133 0.35 13.38 15.51
C LEU A 133 -0.50 12.22 14.96
N PHE A 134 -0.07 11.66 13.82
CA PHE A 134 -0.70 10.51 13.17
C PHE A 134 0.31 9.40 12.95
N ARG A 135 -0.01 8.19 13.40
CA ARG A 135 0.73 6.98 13.01
C ARG A 135 0.14 6.41 11.73
N ARG A 136 0.93 6.36 10.64
CA ARG A 136 0.48 5.93 9.31
C ARG A 136 1.52 5.04 8.63
N ASN A 137 1.01 4.06 7.90
CA ASN A 137 1.85 3.22 7.04
C ASN A 137 2.35 3.99 5.81
N ARG A 138 3.54 3.64 5.30
CA ARG A 138 4.17 4.23 4.11
C ARG A 138 3.25 4.38 2.91
N ARG A 139 2.33 3.42 2.72
CA ARG A 139 1.36 3.43 1.61
C ARG A 139 0.41 4.64 1.65
N PHE A 140 0.15 5.20 2.82
CA PHE A 140 -0.75 6.33 3.03
C PHE A 140 -0.03 7.68 3.09
N LEU A 141 1.27 7.71 2.75
CA LEU A 141 2.10 8.90 2.73
C LEU A 141 2.67 9.11 1.32
N ARG A 142 2.69 10.37 0.86
CA ARG A 142 3.41 10.78 -0.35
C ARG A 142 4.34 11.92 0.01
N LEU A 143 5.56 11.85 -0.50
CA LEU A 143 6.49 12.97 -0.40
C LEU A 143 5.88 14.16 -1.12
N HIS A 144 5.90 15.32 -0.45
CA HIS A 144 5.49 16.59 -0.99
C HIS A 144 6.74 17.45 -1.11
N SER A 145 7.24 17.63 -2.33
CA SER A 145 8.14 18.74 -2.60
C SER A 145 7.29 19.99 -2.72
N PRO A 146 7.42 20.99 -1.82
CA PRO A 146 6.87 22.30 -2.11
C PRO A 146 7.56 22.78 -3.38
N THR A 147 6.80 22.98 -4.46
CA THR A 147 7.31 23.68 -5.63
C THR A 147 7.76 25.04 -5.14
N ALA A 148 9.06 25.31 -5.18
CA ALA A 148 9.59 26.64 -4.95
C ALA A 148 8.92 27.55 -5.97
N VAL A 149 8.00 28.40 -5.52
CA VAL A 149 7.49 29.49 -6.33
C VAL A 149 8.70 30.40 -6.55
N PRO A 150 9.16 30.62 -7.80
CA PRO A 150 10.26 31.55 -8.02
C PRO A 150 9.79 32.92 -7.54
N HIS A 151 10.39 33.41 -6.48
CA HIS A 151 10.16 34.77 -6.01
C HIS A 151 10.57 35.72 -7.15
N SER A 152 9.58 36.45 -7.66
CA SER A 152 9.74 37.58 -8.56
C SER A 152 10.85 38.50 -8.04
N PRO A 153 11.92 38.79 -8.80
CA PRO A 153 12.87 39.81 -8.39
C PRO A 153 12.16 41.16 -8.34
N SER A 154 12.25 41.82 -7.19
CA SER A 154 11.81 43.20 -6.95
C SER A 154 12.40 44.15 -8.00
N PRO A 155 11.63 45.05 -8.63
CA PRO A 155 12.18 46.03 -9.55
C PRO A 155 12.88 47.15 -8.76
N ALA A 156 14.19 47.27 -8.92
CA ALA A 156 14.94 48.47 -8.51
C ALA A 156 14.74 49.58 -9.56
N PRO A 157 14.78 50.87 -9.17
CA PRO A 157 14.30 51.97 -9.99
C PRO A 157 15.29 52.38 -11.09
N ASN A 158 14.72 52.80 -12.21
CA ASN A 158 15.39 53.33 -13.40
C ASN A 158 16.38 54.46 -13.06
N SER A 159 17.59 54.35 -13.60
CA SER A 159 18.51 55.48 -13.78
C SER A 159 18.86 55.58 -15.25
N VAL A 160 18.85 56.80 -15.75
CA VAL A 160 18.63 57.19 -17.14
C VAL A 160 19.90 57.87 -17.70
N HIS A 161 20.32 57.42 -18.90
CA HIS A 161 21.21 58.07 -19.92
C HIS A 161 22.77 58.10 -19.75
N PRO A 162 23.58 58.40 -20.82
CA PRO A 162 23.77 57.63 -22.07
C PRO A 162 25.30 57.62 -22.50
N PRO A 163 25.73 57.53 -23.79
CA PRO A 163 26.79 56.60 -24.24
C PRO A 163 28.17 57.25 -24.53
N VAL A 164 29.27 56.50 -24.46
CA VAL A 164 30.53 56.85 -25.16
C VAL A 164 31.37 55.63 -25.53
N SER A 165 32.05 55.80 -26.66
CA SER A 165 32.60 54.82 -27.59
C SER A 165 33.97 54.21 -27.22
N SER A 166 34.30 53.17 -28.01
CA SER A 166 35.64 52.75 -28.49
C SER A 166 36.62 52.11 -27.51
N SER A 167 36.90 50.81 -27.66
CA SER A 167 38.00 50.32 -28.52
C SER A 167 38.22 48.81 -28.35
N SER A 168 38.43 48.13 -29.48
CA SER A 168 38.98 46.77 -29.62
C SER A 168 40.39 46.87 -30.25
N PRO A 169 41.27 45.86 -30.09
CA PRO A 169 41.62 45.01 -31.25
C PRO A 169 41.77 43.52 -30.86
N THR A 170 41.18 42.59 -31.62
CA THR A 170 41.81 41.77 -32.70
C THR A 170 42.64 40.58 -32.22
N THR A 171 42.17 39.35 -32.52
CA THR A 171 42.93 38.31 -33.28
C THR A 171 42.08 37.04 -33.56
N ALA A 172 41.89 36.79 -34.87
CA ALA A 172 41.81 35.54 -35.65
C ALA A 172 40.98 34.30 -35.20
N ALA A 173 39.76 34.17 -35.77
CA ALA A 173 39.28 33.19 -36.80
C ALA A 173 39.97 31.80 -37.03
N PRO A 174 39.34 30.79 -37.71
CA PRO A 174 37.92 30.30 -37.77
C PRO A 174 37.84 28.72 -37.96
N PRO A 175 36.86 28.04 -38.63
CA PRO A 175 35.39 27.87 -38.40
C PRO A 175 34.85 26.38 -38.52
N VAL A 176 33.49 26.23 -38.49
CA VAL A 176 32.59 25.24 -39.20
C VAL A 176 32.12 23.96 -38.45
N PRO A 177 30.87 23.44 -38.60
CA PRO A 177 29.53 24.04 -38.88
C PRO A 177 28.34 23.57 -37.97
N ALA A 178 27.20 24.26 -38.16
CA ALA A 178 25.81 23.94 -37.78
C ALA A 178 25.28 22.60 -38.37
N ALA A 179 24.13 21.98 -38.02
CA ALA A 179 22.77 22.39 -37.60
C ALA A 179 21.97 21.10 -37.19
N PRO A 180 20.62 21.05 -37.09
CA PRO A 180 19.60 21.97 -36.56
C PRO A 180 18.70 21.33 -35.46
N ALA A 181 17.82 22.14 -34.88
CA ALA A 181 16.73 21.76 -33.97
C ALA A 181 15.56 21.04 -34.67
N ASP A 182 14.83 20.17 -33.96
CA ASP A 182 13.36 20.17 -34.03
C ASP A 182 12.63 19.45 -32.86
N THR A 183 11.53 20.10 -32.45
CA THR A 183 10.24 19.65 -31.86
C THR A 183 10.09 18.90 -30.52
N SER A 184 9.64 19.68 -29.53
CA SER A 184 8.51 19.49 -28.58
C SER A 184 8.43 18.37 -27.51
N PRO A 185 7.93 18.70 -26.29
CA PRO A 185 7.89 17.83 -25.13
C PRO A 185 6.71 16.85 -25.12
N ALA A 186 7.00 15.57 -24.96
CA ALA A 186 6.00 14.53 -24.76
C ALA A 186 5.27 14.70 -23.41
N GLY A 187 3.98 15.05 -23.48
CA GLY A 187 3.07 15.03 -22.32
C GLY A 187 2.84 13.62 -21.74
N PRO A 188 2.29 13.52 -20.51
CA PRO A 188 2.20 12.24 -19.80
C PRO A 188 1.21 11.28 -20.46
N ARG A 189 1.71 10.15 -20.97
CA ARG A 189 0.91 9.05 -21.54
C ARG A 189 0.10 8.33 -20.45
N ARG A 190 -1.22 8.49 -20.49
CA ARG A 190 -2.20 7.71 -19.71
C ARG A 190 -2.39 6.35 -20.40
N SER A 191 -1.88 5.27 -19.82
CA SER A 191 -2.13 3.92 -20.35
C SER A 191 -3.61 3.56 -20.24
N THR A 192 -4.26 3.26 -21.36
CA THR A 192 -5.61 2.69 -21.40
C THR A 192 -5.54 1.20 -21.09
N ARG A 193 -6.40 0.73 -20.18
CA ARG A 193 -6.52 -0.68 -19.78
C ARG A 193 -7.68 -1.29 -20.56
N LEU A 194 -7.40 -2.19 -21.50
CA LEU A 194 -8.44 -3.01 -22.13
C LEU A 194 -8.94 -4.04 -21.11
N ALA A 195 -10.24 -4.06 -20.86
CA ALA A 195 -10.89 -5.01 -19.98
C ALA A 195 -11.13 -6.32 -20.76
N ALA A 196 -10.47 -7.40 -20.36
CA ALA A 196 -10.74 -8.72 -20.92
C ALA A 196 -12.08 -9.25 -20.37
N LYS A 197 -13.03 -9.47 -21.28
CA LYS A 197 -14.31 -10.16 -21.04
C LYS A 197 -14.02 -11.66 -20.93
N LYS A 198 -14.48 -12.33 -19.87
CA LYS A 198 -14.36 -13.79 -19.71
C LYS A 198 -15.47 -14.50 -20.48
N PRO A 199 -15.20 -15.71 -21.00
CA PRO A 199 -16.22 -16.61 -21.55
C PRO A 199 -17.16 -17.14 -20.47
#